data_AF-A0AAP2BLC7-F1
#
_entry.id   AF-A0AAP2BLC7-F1
#
_cell.length_a   1.000
_cell.length_b   1.000
_cell.length_c   1.000
_cell.angle_alpha   90.00
_cell.angle_beta   90.00
_cell.angle_gamma   90.00
#
_symmetry.space_group_name_H-M   'P 1'
#
loop_
_entity.id
_entity.type
_entity.pdbx_description
1 polymer ?
#
loop_
_entity_poly.entity_id
_entity_poly.type
_entity_poly.pdbx_seq_one_letter_code
_entity_poly.pdbx_strand_id
1 'polypeptide(L)'
;MSEVKHFSITKTVDFYINEASPEIIAGRRIYLETVLIPRLRTGLAVLNKMGLTEREDMELRDVYQRGVEFFDKLFDGPVPQANTTTSH
;
A
#
# COMPACT_ATOMS: atom_id res chain seq x y z
N MET A 1 20.81 -18.57 10.48
CA MET A 1 19.46 -18.34 9.95
C MET A 1 18.92 -17.11 10.64
N SER A 2 18.65 -16.01 9.94
CA SER A 2 18.07 -14.82 10.58
C SER A 2 16.61 -15.09 10.89
N GLU A 3 16.24 -15.02 12.18
CA GLU A 3 14.86 -15.03 12.63
C GLU A 3 14.08 -13.94 11.88
N VAL A 4 13.08 -14.35 11.11
CA VAL A 4 12.08 -13.42 10.59
C VAL A 4 11.30 -12.95 11.81
N LYS A 5 11.66 -11.76 12.34
CA LYS A 5 10.95 -11.14 13.46
C LYS A 5 9.50 -10.97 13.07
N HIS A 6 8.63 -11.82 13.63
CA HIS A 6 7.19 -11.73 13.48
C HIS A 6 6.70 -10.50 14.26
N PHE A 7 6.84 -9.31 13.66
CA PHE A 7 6.24 -8.10 14.22
C PHE A 7 4.72 -8.27 14.13
N SER A 8 4.08 -8.45 15.29
CA SER A 8 2.62 -8.43 15.39
C SER A 8 2.09 -7.16 14.72
N ILE A 9 0.99 -7.27 13.97
CA ILE A 9 0.30 -6.14 13.33
C ILE A 9 0.09 -4.99 14.32
N THR A 10 -0.21 -5.31 15.58
CA THR A 10 -0.37 -4.32 16.66
C THR A 10 0.90 -3.50 16.93
N LYS A 11 2.08 -4.10 16.93
CA LYS A 11 3.36 -3.38 17.12
C LYS A 11 3.70 -2.51 15.92
N THR A 12 3.38 -2.98 14.72
CA THR A 12 3.56 -2.20 13.50
C THR A 12 2.68 -0.96 13.49
N VAL A 13 1.42 -1.09 13.91
CA VAL A 13 0.50 0.04 14.07
C VAL A 13 1.00 1.00 15.15
N ASP A 14 1.40 0.49 16.32
CA ASP A 14 1.92 1.30 17.43
C ASP A 14 3.13 2.14 17.02
N PHE A 15 4.07 1.53 16.29
CA PHE A 15 5.22 2.23 15.71
C PHE A 15 4.79 3.39 14.80
N TYR A 16 3.85 3.19 13.88
CA TYR A 16 3.43 4.28 12.98
C TYR A 16 2.66 5.40 13.67
N ILE A 17 1.97 5.10 14.77
CA ILE A 17 1.20 6.10 15.51
C ILE A 17 2.13 6.91 16.44
N ASN A 18 3.04 6.24 17.14
CA ASN A 18 3.75 6.82 18.28
C ASN A 18 5.24 7.07 18.03
N GLU A 19 5.88 6.30 17.15
CA GLU A 19 7.35 6.27 17.03
C GLU A 19 7.87 6.73 15.66
N ALA A 20 7.06 6.61 14.61
CA ALA A 20 7.47 6.94 13.25
C ALA A 20 7.63 8.46 13.08
N SER A 21 8.80 8.88 12.61
CA SER A 21 8.99 10.29 12.26
C SER A 21 8.15 10.68 11.03
N PRO A 22 7.81 11.97 10.87
CA PRO A 22 7.10 12.46 9.69
C PRO A 22 7.80 12.10 8.37
N GLU A 23 9.14 12.10 8.35
CA GLU A 23 9.94 11.74 7.17
C GLU A 23 9.79 10.25 6.82
N ILE A 24 9.71 9.37 7.83
CA ILE A 24 9.46 7.93 7.63
C ILE A 24 8.08 7.72 7.02
N ILE A 25 7.06 8.43 7.52
CA ILE A 25 5.69 8.36 7.00
C ILE A 25 5.64 8.87 5.55
N ALA A 26 6.27 10.02 5.28
CA ALA A 26 6.34 10.59 3.94
C ALA A 26 7.08 9.67 2.95
N GLY A 27 8.23 9.11 3.36
CA GLY A 27 8.99 8.18 2.53
C GLY A 27 8.20 6.92 2.19
N ARG A 28 7.41 6.39 3.13
CA ARG A 28 6.52 5.25 2.86
C ARG A 28 5.38 5.61 1.94
N ARG A 29 4.75 6.77 2.13
CA ARG A 29 3.71 7.26 1.21
C ARG A 29 4.26 7.35 -0.22
N ILE A 30 5.43 7.95 -0.40
CA ILE A 30 6.12 8.05 -1.69
C ILE A 30 6.37 6.65 -2.27
N TYR A 31 6.88 5.70 -1.49
CA TYR A 31 7.10 4.33 -1.98
C TYR A 31 5.80 3.65 -2.44
N LEU A 32 4.71 3.80 -1.69
CA LEU A 32 3.41 3.24 -2.05
C LEU A 32 2.93 3.84 -3.38
N GLU A 33 2.92 5.17 -3.49
CA GLU A 33 2.44 5.89 -4.66
C GLU A 33 3.30 5.67 -5.92
N THR A 34 4.62 5.69 -5.77
CA THR A 34 5.56 5.71 -6.91
C THR A 34 6.06 4.33 -7.33
N VAL A 35 6.03 3.34 -6.44
CA VAL A 35 6.58 2.00 -6.71
C VAL A 35 5.53 0.92 -6.63
N LEU A 36 4.81 0.82 -5.51
CA LEU A 36 3.93 -0.33 -5.26
C LEU A 36 2.69 -0.29 -6.18
N ILE A 37 1.97 0.84 -6.23
CA ILE A 37 0.76 0.98 -7.04
C ILE A 37 1.06 0.76 -8.54
N PRO A 38 2.07 1.41 -9.15
CA PRO A 38 2.37 1.20 -10.57
C PRO A 38 2.72 -0.26 -10.88
N ARG A 39 3.40 -0.95 -9.96
CA ARG A 39 3.75 -2.37 -10.12
C ARG A 39 2.51 -3.26 -10.07
N LEU A 40 1.58 -3.01 -9.15
CA LEU A 40 0.30 -3.74 -9.09
C LEU A 40 -0.53 -3.49 -10.35
N ARG A 41 -0.67 -2.24 -10.80
CA ARG A 41 -1.38 -1.90 -12.05
C ARG A 41 -0.76 -2.58 -13.26
N THR A 42 0.58 -2.60 -13.35
CA THR A 42 1.30 -3.28 -14.43
C THR A 42 1.04 -4.78 -14.40
N GLY A 43 1.16 -5.42 -13.24
CA GLY A 43 0.89 -6.85 -13.09
C GLY A 43 -0.55 -7.22 -13.46
N LEU A 44 -1.52 -6.43 -13.00
CA LEU A 44 -2.93 -6.59 -13.36
C LEU A 44 -3.16 -6.46 -14.88
N ALA A 45 -2.54 -5.48 -15.53
CA ALA A 45 -2.62 -5.30 -16.98
C ALA A 45 -2.02 -6.46 -17.76
N VAL A 46 -0.97 -7.10 -17.24
CA VAL A 46 -0.38 -8.31 -17.82
C VAL A 46 -1.35 -9.49 -17.67
N LEU A 47 -1.87 -9.72 -16.46
CA LEU A 47 -2.82 -10.81 -16.18
C LEU A 47 -4.09 -10.70 -17.03
N ASN A 48 -4.62 -9.49 -17.21
CA ASN A 48 -5.79 -9.24 -18.06
C ASN A 48 -5.56 -9.59 -19.55
N LYS A 49 -4.29 -9.60 -20.01
CA LYS A 49 -3.95 -9.93 -21.40
C LYS A 49 -3.71 -11.42 -21.64
N MET A 50 -3.48 -12.21 -20.58
CA MET A 50 -3.03 -13.60 -20.70
C MET A 50 -4.17 -14.61 -20.96
N GLY A 51 -5.43 -14.18 -21.05
CA GLY A 51 -6.55 -15.09 -21.35
C GLY A 51 -6.66 -16.23 -20.34
N LEU A 52 -6.53 -15.92 -19.05
CA LEU A 52 -6.42 -16.87 -17.94
C LEU A 52 -7.62 -17.83 -17.89
N THR A 53 -7.35 -19.13 -17.94
CA THR A 53 -8.37 -20.19 -17.83
C THR A 53 -8.25 -21.00 -16.54
N GLU A 54 -7.05 -21.01 -15.94
CA GLU A 54 -6.80 -21.72 -14.69
C GLU A 54 -7.33 -20.95 -13.50
N ARG A 55 -7.85 -21.68 -12.50
CA ARG A 55 -8.45 -21.09 -11.31
C ARG A 55 -7.45 -20.26 -10.50
N GLU A 56 -6.23 -20.75 -10.35
CA GLU A 56 -5.16 -20.09 -9.59
C GLU A 56 -4.80 -18.73 -10.21
N ASP A 57 -4.78 -18.66 -11.55
CA ASP A 57 -4.52 -17.43 -12.29
C ASP A 57 -5.65 -16.41 -12.14
N MET A 58 -6.90 -16.88 -12.12
CA MET A 58 -8.07 -16.03 -11.84
C MET A 58 -8.05 -15.48 -10.41
N GLU A 59 -7.69 -16.31 -9.42
CA GLU A 59 -7.55 -15.89 -8.02
C GLU A 59 -6.40 -14.89 -7.86
N LEU A 60 -5.27 -15.10 -8.56
CA LEU A 60 -4.16 -14.16 -8.58
C LEU A 60 -4.57 -12.81 -9.17
N ARG A 61 -5.28 -12.82 -10.30
CA ARG A 61 -5.83 -11.60 -10.91
C ARG A 61 -6.75 -10.86 -9.95
N ASP A 62 -7.63 -11.55 -9.24
CA ASP A 62 -8.55 -10.95 -8.26
C ASP A 62 -7.78 -10.29 -7.11
N VAL A 63 -6.72 -10.92 -6.61
CA VAL A 63 -5.83 -10.32 -5.60
C VAL A 63 -5.20 -9.01 -6.10
N TYR A 64 -4.68 -9.00 -7.33
CA TYR A 64 -4.11 -7.79 -7.93
C TYR A 64 -5.17 -6.68 -8.11
N GLN A 65 -6.37 -7.05 -8.56
CA GLN A 65 -7.50 -6.13 -8.71
C GLN A 65 -7.87 -5.47 -7.37
N ARG A 66 -8.07 -6.27 -6.32
CA ARG A 66 -8.36 -5.77 -4.96
C ARG A 66 -7.26 -4.87 -4.42
N GLY A 67 -5.99 -5.19 -4.71
CA GLY A 67 -4.86 -4.36 -4.33
C GLY A 67 -4.87 -2.98 -5.00
N VAL A 68 -5.14 -2.93 -6.31
CA VAL A 68 -5.26 -1.66 -7.05
C VAL A 68 -6.43 -0.84 -6.51
N GLU A 69 -7.61 -1.44 -6.36
CA GLU A 69 -8.80 -0.74 -5.85
C GLU A 69 -8.62 -0.19 -4.43
N PHE A 70 -7.91 -0.94 -3.57
CA PHE A 70 -7.60 -0.47 -2.21
C PHE A 70 -6.78 0.81 -2.26
N PHE A 71 -5.72 0.85 -3.07
CA PHE A 71 -4.86 2.02 -3.16
C PHE A 71 -5.51 3.18 -3.90
N ASP A 72 -6.29 2.93 -4.93
CA ASP A 72 -7.07 3.98 -5.60
C ASP A 72 -7.98 4.69 -4.59
N LYS A 73 -8.70 3.94 -3.75
CA LYS A 73 -9.52 4.52 -2.67
C LYS A 73 -8.69 5.24 -1.60
N LEU A 74 -7.53 4.70 -1.25
CA LEU A 74 -6.66 5.29 -0.22
C LEU A 74 -6.10 6.66 -0.65
N PHE A 75 -5.82 6.83 -1.95
CA PHE A 75 -5.15 8.02 -2.48
C PHE A 75 -6.07 8.99 -3.24
N ASP A 76 -7.27 8.58 -3.67
CA ASP A 76 -8.31 9.49 -4.17
C ASP A 76 -9.06 10.23 -3.04
N GLY A 77 -8.86 9.83 -1.78
CA GLY A 77 -9.42 10.52 -0.62
C GLY A 77 -8.78 11.90 -0.39
N PRO A 78 -9.51 12.88 0.18
CA PRO A 78 -8.92 14.18 0.52
C PRO A 78 -7.75 13.98 1.48
N VAL A 79 -6.59 14.55 1.13
CA VAL A 79 -5.42 14.59 2.03
C VAL A 79 -5.84 15.30 3.31
N PRO A 80 -5.76 14.67 4.50
CA PRO A 80 -5.95 15.38 5.74
C PRO A 80 -4.94 16.52 5.79
N GLN A 81 -5.41 17.77 5.71
CA GLN A 81 -4.53 18.90 5.92
C GLN A 81 -4.01 18.79 7.36
N ALA A 82 -2.70 18.65 7.52
CA ALA A 82 -2.07 18.79 8.82
C ALA A 82 -2.42 20.20 9.31
N ASN A 83 -3.20 20.30 10.38
CA ASN A 83 -3.56 21.56 10.99
C ASN A 83 -2.26 22.28 11.41
N THR A 84 -1.80 23.23 10.59
CA THR A 84 -0.83 24.23 11.02
C THR A 84 -1.53 25.12 12.03
N THR A 85 -1.44 24.75 13.31
CA THR A 85 -1.75 25.64 14.41
C THR A 85 -0.68 26.73 14.43
N THR A 86 -0.93 27.82 13.70
CA THR A 86 -0.24 29.10 13.93
C THR A 86 -0.62 29.55 15.33
N SER A 87 0.33 29.47 16.27
CA SER A 87 0.19 30.16 17.55
C SER A 87 0.28 31.67 17.30
N HIS A 88 -0.74 32.39 17.76
CA HIS A 88 -0.70 33.84 17.95
C HIS A 88 -0.28 34.17 19.38
#